data_AF-A0A166RN36-F1
#
_entry.id   AF-A0A166RN36-F1
#
_cell.length_a   1.000
_cell.length_b   1.000
_cell.length_c   1.000
_cell.angle_alpha   90.00
_cell.angle_beta   90.00
_cell.angle_gamma   90.00
#
_symmetry.space_group_name_H-M   'P 1'
#
loop_
_entity.id
_entity.type
_entity.pdbx_description
1 polymer ?
#
loop_
_entity_poly.entity_id
_entity_poly.type
_entity_poly.pdbx_seq_one_letter_code
_entity_poly.pdbx_strand_id
1 'polypeptide(L)'
;MSVSTPLTAQRVNELVMANRAIRAPYYQTDHDEGVQFTELDRGLQWGADAIPALIGLFRVEQDTRDNHPDGWVGFARHWRGDTLRMDFDLVSGSEEPDSILVVTAIAGREGKKTIVDEDFREIELSDQIPTQEEWEERRKRYQAARRNDDTDGSSAVKAYIAALPGWKREIATRFDEIIQREVPDVRRAVRYHQPFYGVEDQGWFASFSAFSKHVKLSFVCESYLEPEPPSGTAPVRQALDLKKTDTLNEEQVASWVRQAAADPGMGW
;
A
#
# COMPACT_ATOMS: atom_id res chain seq x y z
N MET A 1 18.23 -14.12 15.89
CA MET A 1 18.77 -12.82 15.45
C MET A 1 19.29 -13.02 14.04
N SER A 2 18.44 -12.83 13.03
CA SER A 2 18.89 -12.81 11.64
C SER A 2 19.42 -11.40 11.42
N VAL A 3 20.73 -11.26 11.20
CA VAL A 3 21.30 -9.98 10.79
C VAL A 3 20.85 -9.78 9.35
N SER A 4 19.72 -9.09 9.16
CA SER A 4 19.25 -8.75 7.82
C SER A 4 20.34 -7.89 7.15
N THR A 5 20.71 -8.26 5.94
CA THR A 5 21.64 -7.47 5.13
C THR A 5 21.11 -6.04 5.03
N PRO A 6 21.97 -4.99 5.13
CA PRO A 6 21.48 -3.62 5.13
C PRO A 6 20.69 -3.31 3.86
N LEU A 7 19.47 -2.76 4.00
CA LEU A 7 18.67 -2.33 2.87
C LEU A 7 19.34 -1.08 2.26
N THR A 8 19.77 -1.20 1.00
CA THR A 8 20.44 -0.10 0.28
C THR A 8 19.42 0.72 -0.52
N ALA A 9 19.75 1.98 -0.81
CA ALA A 9 18.95 2.81 -1.72
C ALA A 9 18.76 2.15 -3.11
N GLN A 10 19.77 1.41 -3.59
CA GLN A 10 19.68 0.63 -4.83
C GLN A 10 18.65 -0.50 -4.72
N ARG A 11 18.60 -1.23 -3.60
CA ARG A 11 17.62 -2.28 -3.40
C ARG A 11 16.21 -1.72 -3.22
N VAL A 12 16.05 -0.61 -2.51
CA VAL A 12 14.77 0.12 -2.45
C VAL A 12 14.29 0.49 -3.86
N ASN A 13 15.19 1.03 -4.68
CA ASN A 13 14.89 1.34 -6.08
C ASN A 13 14.47 0.10 -6.88
N GLU A 14 15.19 -1.02 -6.77
CA GLU A 14 14.82 -2.27 -7.43
C GLU A 14 13.44 -2.77 -7.02
N LEU A 15 13.12 -2.75 -5.72
CA LEU A 15 11.82 -3.17 -5.21
C LEU A 15 10.69 -2.27 -5.73
N VAL A 16 10.95 -0.97 -5.83
CA VAL A 16 10.00 0.01 -6.36
C VAL A 16 9.81 -0.16 -7.88
N MET A 17 10.89 -0.32 -8.63
CA MET A 17 10.86 -0.46 -10.08
C MET A 17 10.33 -1.83 -10.54
N ALA A 18 10.51 -2.86 -9.73
CA ALA A 18 9.91 -4.18 -9.93
C ALA A 18 8.48 -4.27 -9.37
N ASN A 19 7.89 -3.13 -8.97
CA ASN A 19 6.55 -3.00 -8.39
C ASN A 19 6.30 -3.82 -7.11
N ARG A 20 7.33 -4.39 -6.49
CA ARG A 20 7.28 -5.04 -5.17
C ARG A 20 7.21 -4.01 -4.04
N ALA A 21 6.68 -2.82 -4.31
CA ALA A 21 6.48 -1.76 -3.37
C ALA A 21 4.99 -1.47 -3.23
N ILE A 22 4.47 -1.57 -2.02
CA ILE A 22 3.09 -1.24 -1.71
C ILE A 22 3.05 -0.07 -0.72
N ARG A 23 2.05 0.80 -0.88
CA ARG A 23 1.78 1.88 0.07
C ARG A 23 0.61 1.48 0.95
N ALA A 24 0.81 1.46 2.27
CA ALA A 24 -0.28 1.35 3.21
C ALA A 24 -1.20 2.58 3.07
N PRO A 25 -2.53 2.44 3.11
CA PRO A 25 -3.45 3.54 2.85
C PRO A 25 -3.59 4.55 4.01
N TYR A 26 -2.53 4.73 4.80
CA TYR A 26 -2.52 5.66 5.91
C TYR A 26 -1.70 6.92 5.57
N TYR A 27 -2.33 8.06 5.81
CA TYR A 27 -1.69 9.35 6.01
C TYR A 27 -2.20 9.84 7.35
N GLN A 28 -1.28 10.04 8.28
CA GLN A 28 -1.56 10.66 9.57
C GLN A 28 -1.28 12.15 9.39
N THR A 29 -2.34 12.96 9.41
CA THR A 29 -2.28 14.43 9.30
C THR A 29 -1.54 15.11 10.45
N ASP A 30 -1.16 14.36 11.49
CA ASP A 30 -0.59 14.85 12.75
C ASP A 30 0.95 14.82 12.79
N HIS A 31 1.62 14.29 11.78
CA HIS A 31 3.09 14.32 11.68
C HIS A 31 3.51 15.44 10.70
N ASP A 32 3.92 16.57 11.28
CA ASP A 32 4.37 17.83 10.68
C ASP A 32 3.29 18.77 10.09
N GLU A 33 2.92 19.78 10.89
CA GLU A 33 2.09 20.94 10.51
C GLU A 33 2.73 21.85 9.43
N GLY A 34 3.94 21.54 8.95
CA GLY A 34 4.76 22.48 8.19
C GLY A 34 4.71 22.37 6.66
N VAL A 35 4.45 21.18 6.08
CA VAL A 35 4.61 21.00 4.64
C VAL A 35 3.49 20.16 4.03
N GLN A 36 2.54 20.84 3.37
CA GLN A 36 1.53 20.20 2.55
C GLN A 36 2.13 19.73 1.22
N PHE A 37 2.61 18.49 1.19
CA PHE A 37 3.04 17.82 -0.04
C PHE A 37 1.87 17.40 -0.95
N THR A 38 0.61 17.62 -0.53
CA THR A 38 -0.61 17.12 -1.20
C THR A 38 -1.62 18.21 -1.57
N GLU A 39 -2.30 18.04 -2.71
CA GLU A 39 -3.70 18.44 -2.83
C GLU A 39 -4.54 17.37 -2.12
N LEU A 40 -5.24 17.74 -1.03
CA LEU A 40 -5.92 16.82 -0.11
C LEU A 40 -7.02 15.98 -0.76
N ASP A 41 -7.47 16.36 -1.95
CA ASP A 41 -8.53 15.74 -2.74
C ASP A 41 -8.04 14.59 -3.64
N ARG A 42 -6.74 14.46 -3.89
CA ARG A 42 -6.20 13.49 -4.87
C ARG A 42 -5.81 12.11 -4.35
N GLY A 43 -5.79 11.89 -3.03
CA GLY A 43 -5.69 10.55 -2.44
C GLY A 43 -4.40 9.74 -2.70
N LEU A 44 -4.16 8.80 -1.77
CA LEU A 44 -3.46 7.51 -1.85
C LEU A 44 -2.40 7.17 -2.95
N GLN A 45 -1.46 8.03 -3.34
CA GLN A 45 -0.45 7.60 -4.36
C GLN A 45 1.03 7.94 -4.07
N TRP A 46 1.34 8.72 -3.04
CA TRP A 46 2.69 9.30 -2.91
C TRP A 46 3.84 8.37 -2.54
N GLY A 47 3.70 7.32 -1.72
CA GLY A 47 4.86 6.49 -1.34
C GLY A 47 5.50 5.77 -2.53
N ALA A 48 4.64 5.16 -3.35
CA ALA A 48 5.01 4.49 -4.57
C ALA A 48 5.44 5.49 -5.66
N ASP A 49 4.83 6.68 -5.75
CA ASP A 49 5.19 7.69 -6.77
C ASP A 49 6.43 8.54 -6.40
N ALA A 50 6.69 8.75 -5.10
CA ALA A 50 7.75 9.63 -4.60
C ALA A 50 9.10 8.93 -4.53
N ILE A 51 9.17 7.66 -4.08
CA ILE A 51 10.44 6.92 -4.03
C ILE A 51 11.12 6.87 -5.41
N PRO A 52 10.44 6.50 -6.51
CA PRO A 52 11.05 6.52 -7.83
C PRO A 52 11.45 7.93 -8.28
N ALA A 53 10.68 8.95 -7.91
CA ALA A 53 11.02 10.32 -8.25
C ALA A 53 12.23 10.86 -7.45
N LEU A 54 12.53 10.27 -6.28
CA LEU A 54 13.66 10.58 -5.39
C LEU A 54 14.84 9.59 -5.54
N ILE A 55 14.84 8.74 -6.57
CA ILE A 55 15.95 7.80 -6.85
C ILE A 55 17.28 8.55 -6.91
N GLY A 56 18.29 8.00 -6.23
CA GLY A 56 19.64 8.57 -6.15
C GLY A 56 19.78 9.72 -5.15
N LEU A 57 18.67 10.16 -4.55
CA LEU A 57 18.62 11.21 -3.53
C LEU A 57 18.23 10.66 -2.15
N PHE A 58 18.03 9.35 -2.09
CA PHE A 58 17.53 8.62 -0.93
C PHE A 58 18.70 8.12 -0.08
N ARG A 59 18.72 8.54 1.18
CA ARG A 59 19.55 7.91 2.22
C ARG A 59 18.65 6.99 3.04
N VAL A 60 19.04 5.72 3.11
CA VAL A 60 18.34 4.68 3.88
C VAL A 60 19.12 4.41 5.15
N GLU A 61 18.43 4.44 6.28
CA GLU A 61 18.95 4.09 7.60
C GLU A 61 18.10 2.97 8.18
N GLN A 62 18.73 2.08 8.96
CA GLN A 62 17.98 1.08 9.71
C GLN A 62 17.24 1.77 10.86
N ASP A 63 15.97 1.43 11.06
CA ASP A 63 15.25 1.93 12.23
C ASP A 63 15.82 1.30 13.50
N THR A 64 16.28 2.14 14.42
CA THR A 64 16.90 1.71 15.67
C THR A 64 15.91 1.62 16.82
N ARG A 65 14.64 1.98 16.60
CA ARG A 65 13.58 1.95 17.60
C ARG A 65 13.20 0.49 17.92
N ASP A 66 13.15 0.16 19.22
CA ASP A 66 12.88 -1.21 19.69
C ASP A 66 11.51 -1.76 19.27
N ASN A 67 10.54 -0.89 19.00
CA ASN A 67 9.21 -1.28 18.54
C ASN A 67 9.15 -1.55 17.03
N HIS A 68 10.26 -1.39 16.30
CA HIS A 68 10.34 -1.55 14.86
C HIS A 68 11.64 -2.25 14.40
N PRO A 69 11.97 -3.46 14.91
CA PRO A 69 13.28 -4.09 14.74
C PRO A 69 13.67 -4.43 13.29
N ASP A 70 12.68 -4.56 12.40
CA ASP A 70 12.85 -4.82 10.97
C ASP A 70 12.52 -3.59 10.10
N GLY A 71 12.35 -2.42 10.74
CA GLY A 71 12.02 -1.16 10.10
C GLY A 71 13.21 -0.46 9.49
N TRP A 72 12.91 0.38 8.51
CA TRP A 72 13.87 1.21 7.83
C TRP A 72 13.29 2.61 7.61
N VAL A 73 14.17 3.61 7.62
CA VAL A 73 13.79 5.01 7.41
C VAL A 73 14.59 5.57 6.25
N GLY A 74 13.91 6.34 5.40
CA GLY A 74 14.46 6.94 4.21
C GLY A 74 14.28 8.43 4.22
N PHE A 75 15.34 9.13 3.82
CA PHE A 75 15.37 10.58 3.76
C PHE A 75 15.75 11.02 2.35
N ALA A 76 15.03 12.01 1.82
CA ALA A 76 15.33 12.59 0.52
C ALA A 76 14.91 14.06 0.43
N ARG A 77 15.60 14.83 -0.43
CA ARG A 77 15.19 16.21 -0.74
C ARG A 77 14.10 16.23 -1.80
N HIS A 78 13.01 16.91 -1.49
CA HIS A 78 11.91 17.16 -2.39
C HIS A 78 12.19 18.38 -3.29
N TRP A 79 11.56 18.44 -4.47
CA TRP A 79 11.81 19.52 -5.45
C TRP A 79 11.55 20.94 -4.93
N ARG A 80 10.74 21.08 -3.86
CA ARG A 80 10.46 22.36 -3.20
C ARG A 80 11.55 22.83 -2.24
N GLY A 81 12.62 22.06 -2.04
CA GLY A 81 13.65 22.37 -1.04
C GLY A 81 13.33 21.85 0.36
N ASP A 82 12.26 21.08 0.50
CA ASP A 82 11.86 20.43 1.75
C ASP A 82 12.45 19.02 1.85
N THR A 83 12.43 18.46 3.05
CA THR A 83 12.86 17.09 3.31
C THR A 83 11.66 16.17 3.44
N LEU A 84 11.71 15.05 2.73
CA LEU A 84 10.79 13.93 2.90
C LEU A 84 11.42 12.87 3.81
N ARG A 85 10.65 12.39 4.78
CA ARG A 85 10.92 11.19 5.57
C ARG A 85 9.92 10.11 5.18
N MET A 86 10.41 8.90 4.96
CA MET A 86 9.58 7.74 4.66
C MET A 86 9.97 6.59 5.58
N ASP A 87 8.99 5.99 6.25
CA ASP A 87 9.20 4.78 7.03
C ASP A 87 8.74 3.59 6.18
N PHE A 88 9.54 2.52 6.16
CA PHE A 88 9.27 1.32 5.38
C PHE A 88 9.73 0.03 6.02
N ASP A 89 9.01 -1.03 5.67
CA ASP A 89 9.26 -2.38 6.13
C ASP A 89 9.55 -3.29 4.94
N LEU A 90 10.36 -4.31 5.16
CA LEU A 90 10.49 -5.42 4.24
C LEU A 90 9.65 -6.59 4.73
N VAL A 91 8.64 -6.96 3.95
CA VAL A 91 7.84 -8.15 4.22
C VAL A 91 8.29 -9.25 3.27
N SER A 92 8.89 -10.31 3.82
CA SER A 92 9.22 -11.51 3.04
C SER A 92 8.07 -12.51 3.10
N GLY A 93 7.61 -12.98 1.94
CA GLY A 93 6.64 -14.07 1.87
C GLY A 93 7.29 -15.43 2.08
N SER A 94 6.53 -16.42 2.58
CA SER A 94 6.95 -17.82 2.56
C SER A 94 6.87 -18.45 1.15
N GLU A 95 6.07 -17.84 0.26
CA GLU A 95 5.74 -18.33 -1.08
C GLU A 95 6.53 -17.61 -2.19
N GLU A 96 7.05 -16.41 -1.92
CA GLU A 96 7.88 -15.63 -2.85
C GLU A 96 9.27 -15.38 -2.27
N PRO A 97 10.34 -15.63 -3.03
CA PRO A 97 11.71 -15.53 -2.52
C PRO A 97 12.18 -14.09 -2.29
N ASP A 98 11.48 -13.10 -2.85
CA ASP A 98 11.86 -11.70 -2.78
C ASP A 98 11.01 -10.92 -1.77
N SER A 99 11.66 -9.99 -1.07
CA SER A 99 10.97 -9.12 -0.11
C SER A 99 10.13 -8.05 -0.81
N ILE A 100 9.00 -7.71 -0.21
CA ILE A 100 8.11 -6.64 -0.63
C ILE A 100 8.37 -5.43 0.27
N LEU A 101 8.65 -4.30 -0.35
CA LEU A 101 8.79 -3.02 0.33
C LEU A 101 7.41 -2.47 0.68
N VAL A 102 7.19 -2.16 1.95
CA VAL A 102 5.94 -1.59 2.43
C VAL A 102 6.22 -0.20 2.94
N VAL A 103 5.67 0.83 2.29
CA VAL A 103 5.71 2.19 2.82
C VAL A 103 4.62 2.34 3.88
N THR A 104 5.04 2.45 5.14
CA THR A 104 4.16 2.48 6.31
C THR A 104 3.80 3.91 6.72
N ALA A 105 4.72 4.86 6.54
CA ALA A 105 4.47 6.28 6.77
C ALA A 105 5.26 7.19 5.83
N ILE A 106 4.75 8.40 5.64
CA ILE A 106 5.39 9.48 4.89
C ILE A 106 5.13 10.78 5.63
N ALA A 107 6.19 11.49 5.95
CA ALA A 107 6.16 12.81 6.56
C ALA A 107 7.14 13.73 5.83
N GLY A 108 7.04 15.03 6.05
CA GLY A 108 8.11 15.90 5.62
C GLY A 108 8.08 17.26 6.26
N ARG A 109 9.24 17.90 6.18
CA ARG A 109 9.62 19.04 7.00
C ARG A 109 10.38 20.06 6.18
N GLU A 110 10.22 21.33 6.52
CA GLU A 110 11.02 22.39 5.92
C GLU A 110 12.50 22.19 6.30
N GLY A 111 13.41 22.17 5.32
CA GLY A 111 14.82 21.89 5.61
C GLY A 111 15.73 22.27 4.45
N LYS A 112 16.38 23.43 4.55
CA LYS A 112 17.12 24.03 3.43
C LYS A 112 18.61 23.65 3.34
N LYS A 113 19.23 23.04 4.37
CA LYS A 113 20.69 22.80 4.39
C LYS A 113 21.14 21.52 5.13
N THR A 114 20.66 21.28 6.34
CA THR A 114 20.97 20.07 7.14
C THR A 114 19.70 19.55 7.77
N ILE A 115 19.50 18.24 7.68
CA ILE A 115 18.33 17.56 8.24
C ILE A 115 18.70 17.13 9.64
N VAL A 116 18.04 17.70 10.65
CA VAL A 116 18.19 17.28 12.04
C VAL A 116 16.96 16.51 12.44
N ASP A 117 17.08 15.19 12.48
CA ASP A 117 16.05 14.27 12.96
C ASP A 117 16.32 13.93 14.43
N GLU A 118 15.30 13.89 15.27
CA GLU A 118 15.48 13.61 16.70
C GLU A 118 16.08 12.22 16.92
N ASP A 119 15.66 11.24 16.11
CA ASP A 119 16.09 9.84 16.22
C ASP A 119 17.42 9.60 15.47
N PHE A 120 17.62 10.27 14.33
CA PHE A 120 18.74 10.00 13.41
C PHE A 120 19.81 11.11 13.36
N ARG A 121 19.68 12.16 14.17
CA ARG A 121 20.59 13.33 14.24
C ARG A 121 20.76 14.03 12.88
N GLU A 122 21.97 14.50 12.59
CA GLU A 122 22.31 15.17 11.34
C GLU A 122 22.41 14.16 10.20
N ILE A 123 21.50 14.30 9.25
CA ILE A 123 21.44 13.50 8.04
C ILE A 123 21.98 14.36 6.89
N GLU A 124 23.19 14.01 6.44
CA GLU A 124 23.72 14.52 5.18
C GLU A 124 22.94 13.89 4.01
N LEU A 125 22.33 14.75 3.19
CA LEU A 125 21.71 14.40 1.93
C LEU A 125 22.40 15.14 0.79
N SER A 126 22.25 14.60 -0.42
CA SER A 126 22.68 15.29 -1.64
C SER A 126 22.06 16.67 -1.74
N ASP A 127 22.87 17.67 -2.11
CA ASP A 127 22.38 19.01 -2.47
C ASP A 127 21.68 19.02 -3.84
N GLN A 128 21.71 17.91 -4.58
CA GLN A 128 20.99 17.76 -5.83
C GLN A 128 19.50 17.64 -5.54
N ILE A 129 18.76 18.70 -5.85
CA ILE A 129 17.30 18.74 -5.75
C ILE A 129 16.77 18.64 -7.18
N PRO A 130 15.87 17.69 -7.49
CA PRO A 130 15.28 17.61 -8.81
C PRO A 130 14.42 18.86 -9.01
N THR A 131 14.47 19.44 -10.20
CA THR A 131 13.55 20.50 -10.59
C THR A 131 12.11 19.97 -10.62
N GLN A 132 11.12 20.88 -10.60
CA GLN A 132 9.71 20.50 -10.73
C GLN A 132 9.45 19.72 -12.04
N GLU A 133 10.08 20.10 -13.14
CA GLU A 133 9.93 19.43 -14.44
C GLU A 133 10.49 18.01 -14.39
N GLU A 134 11.72 17.82 -13.89
CA GLU A 134 12.33 16.50 -13.72
C GLU A 134 11.50 15.61 -12.79
N TRP A 135 10.93 16.19 -11.73
CA TRP A 135 10.02 15.49 -10.83
C TRP A 135 8.78 14.98 -11.56
N GLU A 136 8.13 15.85 -12.33
CA GLU A 136 6.92 15.51 -13.07
C GLU A 136 7.19 14.45 -14.15
N GLU A 137 8.33 14.52 -14.83
CA GLU A 137 8.74 13.50 -15.81
C GLU A 137 8.97 12.14 -15.16
N ARG A 138 9.68 12.09 -14.02
CA ARG A 138 9.89 10.85 -13.26
C ARG A 138 8.56 10.26 -12.80
N ARG A 139 7.68 11.10 -12.23
CA ARG A 139 6.34 10.69 -11.81
C ARG A 139 5.53 10.13 -12.98
N LYS A 140 5.52 10.79 -14.14
CA LYS A 140 4.81 10.31 -15.34
C LYS A 140 5.34 8.96 -15.81
N ARG A 141 6.68 8.79 -15.85
CA ARG A 141 7.31 7.50 -16.20
C ARG A 141 6.89 6.39 -15.26
N TYR A 142 6.88 6.66 -13.96
CA TYR A 142 6.45 5.68 -12.96
C TYR A 142 4.95 5.36 -13.05
N GLN A 143 4.09 6.37 -13.15
CA GLN A 143 2.65 6.18 -13.32
C GLN A 143 2.32 5.38 -14.60
N ALA A 144 3.09 5.58 -15.67
CA ALA A 144 2.98 4.80 -16.90
C ALA A 144 3.40 3.33 -16.70
N ALA A 145 4.53 3.08 -16.00
CA ALA A 145 4.95 1.73 -15.64
C ALA A 145 3.90 1.02 -14.78
N ARG A 146 3.25 1.77 -13.88
CA ARG A 146 2.25 1.25 -12.97
C ARG A 146 0.86 1.02 -13.59
N ARG A 147 0.54 1.69 -14.70
CA ARG A 147 -0.76 1.50 -15.37
C ARG A 147 -1.00 0.04 -15.78
N ASN A 148 0.08 -0.73 -15.94
CA ASN A 148 0.07 -2.14 -16.31
C ASN A 148 0.62 -3.05 -15.20
N ASP A 149 0.68 -2.57 -13.96
CA ASP A 149 1.28 -3.28 -12.83
C ASP A 149 0.32 -4.32 -12.21
N ASP A 150 0.86 -5.53 -12.09
CA ASP A 150 0.33 -6.73 -11.47
C ASP A 150 1.28 -7.16 -10.34
N THR A 151 1.22 -6.48 -9.18
CA THR A 151 1.88 -7.01 -7.98
C THR A 151 1.12 -8.26 -7.53
N ASP A 152 1.42 -9.37 -8.19
CA ASP A 152 0.75 -10.63 -8.03
C ASP A 152 1.29 -11.38 -6.82
N GLY A 153 0.40 -12.10 -6.14
CA GLY A 153 0.77 -13.06 -5.12
C GLY A 153 0.23 -12.77 -3.74
N SER A 154 0.14 -13.85 -2.97
CA SER A 154 -0.27 -13.87 -1.57
C SER A 154 0.57 -12.94 -0.70
N SER A 155 1.85 -12.79 -1.02
CA SER A 155 2.81 -12.02 -0.22
C SER A 155 2.47 -10.53 -0.26
N ALA A 156 2.08 -10.00 -1.42
CA ALA A 156 1.71 -8.60 -1.60
C ALA A 156 0.43 -8.24 -0.83
N VAL A 157 -0.57 -9.13 -0.86
CA VAL A 157 -1.81 -8.95 -0.09
C VAL A 157 -1.53 -9.03 1.42
N LYS A 158 -0.75 -10.00 1.88
CA LYS A 158 -0.34 -10.12 3.29
C LYS A 158 0.42 -8.88 3.77
N ALA A 159 1.37 -8.40 2.96
CA ALA A 159 2.12 -7.19 3.23
C ALA A 159 1.18 -5.97 3.34
N TYR A 160 0.18 -5.85 2.44
CA TYR A 160 -0.80 -4.77 2.48
C TYR A 160 -1.63 -4.80 3.76
N ILE A 161 -2.12 -5.98 4.14
CA ILE A 161 -2.89 -6.19 5.36
C ILE A 161 -2.04 -5.84 6.59
N ALA A 162 -0.81 -6.37 6.67
CA ALA A 162 0.11 -6.11 7.76
C ALA A 162 0.42 -4.62 7.92
N ALA A 163 0.37 -3.84 6.85
CA ALA A 163 0.60 -2.40 6.90
C ALA A 163 -0.59 -1.58 7.41
N LEU A 164 -1.80 -2.15 7.45
CA LEU A 164 -2.98 -1.41 7.93
C LEU A 164 -2.89 -1.15 9.44
N PRO A 165 -3.34 0.01 9.95
CA PRO A 165 -3.33 0.28 11.39
C PRO A 165 -4.60 -0.20 12.09
N GLY A 166 -4.44 -0.73 13.30
CA GLY A 166 -5.51 -1.05 14.25
C GLY A 166 -6.63 -1.90 13.65
N TRP A 167 -7.88 -1.51 13.93
CA TRP A 167 -9.09 -2.25 13.53
C TRP A 167 -9.23 -2.52 12.03
N LYS A 168 -8.58 -1.72 11.16
CA LYS A 168 -8.62 -1.95 9.70
C LYS A 168 -7.82 -3.19 9.31
N ARG A 169 -6.70 -3.44 9.99
CA ARG A 169 -5.92 -4.68 9.83
C ARG A 169 -6.74 -5.89 10.21
N GLU A 170 -7.44 -5.82 11.34
CA GLU A 170 -8.28 -6.92 11.83
C GLU A 170 -9.38 -7.28 10.82
N ILE A 171 -10.10 -6.29 10.28
CA ILE A 171 -11.12 -6.53 9.25
C ILE A 171 -10.51 -7.12 7.98
N ALA A 172 -9.42 -6.54 7.49
CA ALA A 172 -8.78 -7.02 6.26
C ALA A 172 -8.22 -8.44 6.42
N THR A 173 -7.66 -8.76 7.59
CA THR A 173 -7.18 -10.11 7.94
C THR A 173 -8.33 -11.11 7.91
N ARG A 174 -9.43 -10.83 8.60
CA ARG A 174 -10.61 -11.71 8.61
C ARG A 174 -11.22 -11.88 7.22
N PHE A 175 -11.24 -10.82 6.41
CA PHE A 175 -11.72 -10.91 5.05
C PHE A 175 -10.83 -11.81 4.18
N ASP A 176 -9.51 -11.67 4.27
CA ASP A 176 -8.54 -12.55 3.59
C ASP A 176 -8.68 -14.02 4.02
N GLU A 177 -8.90 -14.27 5.31
CA GLU A 177 -9.15 -15.61 5.86
C GLU A 177 -10.46 -16.22 5.35
N ILE A 178 -11.55 -15.44 5.33
CA ILE A 178 -12.83 -15.87 4.76
C ILE A 178 -12.64 -16.22 3.29
N ILE A 179 -11.98 -15.37 2.51
CA ILE A 179 -11.77 -15.63 1.08
C ILE A 179 -11.00 -16.93 0.85
N GLN A 180 -9.90 -17.15 1.56
CA GLN A 180 -9.10 -18.38 1.43
C GLN A 180 -9.89 -19.63 1.84
N ARG A 181 -10.76 -19.51 2.86
CA ARG A 181 -11.60 -20.62 3.30
C ARG A 181 -12.68 -20.98 2.28
N GLU A 182 -13.33 -19.98 1.70
CA GLU A 182 -14.44 -20.19 0.77
C GLU A 182 -13.98 -20.50 -0.66
N VAL A 183 -12.79 -20.03 -1.03
CA VAL A 183 -12.18 -20.22 -2.36
C VAL A 183 -10.72 -20.68 -2.17
N PRO A 184 -10.46 -21.99 -1.99
CA PRO A 184 -9.12 -22.49 -1.70
C PRO A 184 -8.06 -22.20 -2.78
N ASP A 185 -8.48 -22.16 -4.04
CA ASP A 185 -7.61 -21.89 -5.20
C ASP A 185 -7.61 -20.40 -5.61
N VAL A 186 -7.97 -19.50 -4.68
CA VAL A 186 -8.05 -18.06 -4.95
C VAL A 186 -6.72 -17.47 -5.39
N ARG A 187 -6.77 -16.72 -6.48
CA ARG A 187 -5.69 -15.85 -6.91
C ARG A 187 -5.76 -14.52 -6.17
N ARG A 188 -4.61 -14.05 -5.71
CA ARG A 188 -4.44 -12.82 -4.94
C ARG A 188 -3.46 -11.91 -5.65
N ALA A 189 -3.78 -10.63 -5.71
CA ALA A 189 -2.88 -9.61 -6.23
C ALA A 189 -3.19 -8.26 -5.59
N VAL A 190 -2.24 -7.33 -5.62
CA VAL A 190 -2.50 -5.92 -5.36
C VAL A 190 -2.56 -5.20 -6.70
N ARG A 191 -3.77 -4.81 -7.12
CA ARG A 191 -3.99 -4.03 -8.35
C ARG A 191 -4.57 -2.67 -7.97
N TYR A 192 -4.19 -1.61 -8.68
CA TYR A 192 -4.74 -0.26 -8.44
C TYR A 192 -4.71 0.21 -6.97
N HIS A 193 -3.71 -0.22 -6.19
CA HIS A 193 -3.49 0.10 -4.76
C HIS A 193 -4.47 -0.55 -3.79
N GLN A 194 -5.12 -1.63 -4.20
CA GLN A 194 -6.01 -2.39 -3.36
C GLN A 194 -5.81 -3.88 -3.61
N PRO A 195 -5.93 -4.72 -2.56
CA PRO A 195 -5.95 -6.16 -2.75
C PRO A 195 -7.16 -6.59 -3.55
N PHE A 196 -6.93 -7.51 -4.49
CA PHE A 196 -7.90 -8.16 -5.35
C PHE A 196 -7.82 -9.67 -5.20
N TYR A 197 -8.97 -10.31 -5.36
CA TYR A 197 -9.19 -11.73 -5.24
C TYR A 197 -9.94 -12.24 -6.47
N GLY A 198 -9.44 -13.30 -7.06
CA GLY A 198 -9.94 -13.83 -8.32
C GLY A 198 -9.85 -15.34 -8.42
N VAL A 199 -10.49 -15.88 -9.44
CA VAL A 199 -10.36 -17.27 -9.86
C VAL A 199 -9.63 -17.27 -11.20
N GLU A 200 -8.57 -18.08 -11.28
CA GLU A 200 -7.76 -18.16 -12.51
C GLU A 200 -8.64 -18.47 -13.73
N ASP A 201 -8.36 -17.77 -14.83
CA ASP A 201 -9.12 -17.84 -16.10
C ASP A 201 -10.61 -17.45 -16.04
N GLN A 202 -11.14 -17.07 -14.87
CA GLN A 202 -12.53 -16.62 -14.70
C GLN A 202 -12.63 -15.13 -14.36
N GLY A 203 -11.62 -14.58 -13.67
CA GLY A 203 -11.53 -13.16 -13.37
C GLY A 203 -11.55 -12.83 -11.87
N TRP A 204 -11.65 -11.54 -11.59
CA TRP A 204 -11.63 -10.97 -10.25
C TRP A 204 -13.04 -10.80 -9.70
N PHE A 205 -13.27 -11.30 -8.49
CA PHE A 205 -14.60 -11.30 -7.87
C PHE A 205 -14.69 -10.45 -6.60
N ALA A 206 -13.56 -10.12 -5.96
CA ALA A 206 -13.56 -9.28 -4.78
C ALA A 206 -12.33 -8.38 -4.67
N SER A 207 -12.47 -7.28 -3.95
CA SER A 207 -11.38 -6.41 -3.54
C SER A 207 -11.70 -5.76 -2.20
N PHE A 208 -10.72 -5.15 -1.55
CA PHE A 208 -11.03 -4.25 -0.44
C PHE A 208 -10.18 -2.98 -0.46
N SER A 209 -10.76 -1.88 0.00
CA SER A 209 -10.08 -0.58 0.12
C SER A 209 -10.20 -0.06 1.55
N ALA A 210 -9.09 0.36 2.15
CA ALA A 210 -9.11 1.00 3.46
C ALA A 210 -9.05 2.53 3.31
N PHE A 211 -10.11 3.20 3.74
CA PHE A 211 -10.21 4.66 3.77
C PHE A 211 -9.89 5.19 5.17
N SER A 212 -9.85 6.52 5.32
CA SER A 212 -9.61 7.16 6.63
C SER A 212 -10.65 6.74 7.68
N LYS A 213 -11.93 6.65 7.28
CA LYS A 213 -13.07 6.43 8.19
C LYS A 213 -13.71 5.05 8.10
N HIS A 214 -13.46 4.27 7.05
CA HIS A 214 -14.08 2.97 6.83
C HIS A 214 -13.17 2.01 6.06
N VAL A 215 -13.44 0.70 6.13
CA VAL A 215 -12.93 -0.32 5.21
C VAL A 215 -14.09 -0.72 4.30
N LYS A 216 -13.86 -0.69 2.99
CA LYS A 216 -14.85 -1.10 1.98
C LYS A 216 -14.47 -2.47 1.44
N LEU A 217 -15.31 -3.46 1.68
CA LEU A 217 -15.25 -4.76 1.02
C LEU A 217 -16.08 -4.66 -0.25
N SER A 218 -15.49 -4.94 -1.42
CA SER A 218 -16.15 -4.85 -2.71
C SER A 218 -16.23 -6.23 -3.35
N PHE A 219 -17.36 -6.52 -3.97
CA PHE A 219 -17.63 -7.71 -4.74
C PHE A 219 -17.97 -7.29 -6.17
N VAL A 220 -17.33 -7.93 -7.14
CA VAL A 220 -17.46 -7.63 -8.56
C VAL A 220 -17.98 -8.89 -9.25
N CYS A 221 -19.27 -8.90 -9.56
CA CYS A 221 -19.99 -10.05 -10.11
C CYS A 221 -21.05 -9.57 -11.10
N GLU A 222 -21.46 -10.41 -12.05
CA GLU A 222 -22.45 -10.02 -13.05
C GLU A 222 -23.88 -10.01 -12.49
N SER A 223 -24.11 -10.72 -11.39
CA SER A 223 -25.40 -10.93 -10.74
C SER A 223 -25.53 -10.26 -9.36
N TYR A 224 -26.77 -10.10 -8.87
CA TYR A 224 -27.03 -9.61 -7.52
C TYR A 224 -26.58 -10.64 -6.48
N LEU A 225 -25.97 -10.16 -5.40
CA LEU A 225 -25.67 -10.97 -4.24
C LEU A 225 -26.89 -11.02 -3.33
N GLU A 226 -27.10 -12.15 -2.67
CA GLU A 226 -28.25 -12.38 -1.80
C GLU A 226 -27.82 -12.64 -0.34
N PRO A 227 -28.35 -11.88 0.64
CA PRO A 227 -29.02 -10.58 0.47
C PRO A 227 -28.12 -9.51 -0.17
N GLU A 228 -28.70 -8.48 -0.77
CA GLU A 228 -27.92 -7.41 -1.40
C GLU A 228 -27.06 -6.65 -0.37
N PRO A 229 -25.74 -6.47 -0.61
CA PRO A 229 -24.90 -5.62 0.20
C PRO A 229 -25.42 -4.17 0.22
N PRO A 230 -25.24 -3.45 1.35
CA PRO A 230 -25.90 -2.16 1.57
C PRO A 230 -25.33 -1.00 0.72
N SER A 231 -24.15 -1.18 0.13
CA SER A 231 -23.45 -0.14 -0.64
C SER A 231 -23.07 -0.65 -2.03
N GLY A 232 -22.71 0.28 -2.93
CA GLY A 232 -22.17 -0.05 -4.25
C GLY A 232 -23.05 0.39 -5.41
N THR A 233 -22.68 -0.06 -6.61
CA THR A 233 -23.42 0.11 -7.85
C THR A 233 -23.79 -1.28 -8.36
N ALA A 234 -24.84 -1.84 -7.77
CA ALA A 234 -25.35 -3.14 -8.14
C ALA A 234 -25.85 -3.16 -9.61
N PRO A 235 -25.81 -4.33 -10.28
CA PRO A 235 -25.28 -5.61 -9.79
C PRO A 235 -23.74 -5.70 -9.85
N VAL A 236 -23.11 -4.92 -10.75
CA VAL A 236 -21.70 -5.12 -11.15
C VAL A 236 -20.69 -4.87 -10.02
N ARG A 237 -20.96 -3.94 -9.10
CA ARG A 237 -20.06 -3.63 -7.98
C ARG A 237 -20.83 -3.44 -6.69
N GLN A 238 -21.02 -4.52 -5.93
CA GLN A 238 -21.70 -4.49 -4.64
C GLN A 238 -20.68 -4.40 -3.51
N ALA A 239 -21.03 -3.77 -2.39
CA ALA A 239 -20.06 -3.48 -1.35
C ALA A 239 -20.65 -3.42 0.06
N LEU A 240 -19.77 -3.65 1.03
CA LEU A 240 -20.01 -3.44 2.45
C LEU A 240 -18.97 -2.45 2.99
N ASP A 241 -19.44 -1.30 3.48
CA ASP A 241 -18.60 -0.29 4.12
C ASP A 241 -18.64 -0.46 5.65
N LEU A 242 -17.52 -0.86 6.25
CA LEU A 242 -17.37 -1.09 7.69
C LEU A 242 -16.66 0.08 8.36
N LYS A 243 -17.26 0.64 9.40
CA LYS A 243 -16.67 1.64 10.29
C LYS A 243 -16.07 0.96 11.52
N LYS A 244 -15.29 1.72 12.30
CA LYS A 244 -14.60 1.23 13.50
C LYS A 244 -15.51 0.54 14.53
N THR A 245 -16.77 0.97 14.62
CA THR A 245 -17.75 0.44 15.58
C THR A 245 -18.52 -0.77 15.05
N ASP A 246 -18.39 -1.06 13.76
CA ASP A 246 -19.18 -2.10 13.11
C ASP A 246 -18.53 -3.47 13.35
N THR A 247 -19.36 -4.51 13.42
CA THR A 247 -18.88 -5.89 13.53
C THR A 247 -19.02 -6.56 12.16
N LEU A 248 -17.98 -7.27 11.74
CA LEU A 248 -17.99 -8.07 10.52
C LEU A 248 -18.90 -9.30 10.73
N ASN A 249 -20.01 -9.39 10.00
CA ASN A 249 -20.81 -10.62 9.94
C ASN A 249 -20.12 -11.61 8.99
N GLU A 250 -19.28 -12.47 9.55
CA GLU A 250 -18.44 -13.39 8.76
C GLU A 250 -19.24 -14.42 7.96
N GLU A 251 -20.37 -14.90 8.47
CA GLU A 251 -21.24 -15.85 7.76
C GLU A 251 -21.85 -15.20 6.51
N GLN A 252 -22.31 -13.95 6.65
CA GLN A 252 -22.87 -13.19 5.53
C GLN A 252 -21.79 -12.88 4.48
N VAL A 253 -20.61 -12.46 4.93
CA VAL A 253 -19.49 -12.17 4.03
C VAL A 253 -19.01 -13.44 3.31
N ALA A 254 -18.94 -14.58 3.99
CA ALA A 254 -18.64 -15.87 3.37
C ALA A 254 -19.67 -16.25 2.30
N SER A 255 -20.96 -15.99 2.55
CA SER A 255 -22.01 -16.18 1.54
C SER A 255 -21.78 -15.34 0.29
N TRP A 256 -21.48 -14.05 0.46
CA TRP A 256 -21.18 -13.15 -0.66
C TRP A 256 -19.92 -13.53 -1.43
N VAL A 257 -18.87 -13.98 -0.74
CA VAL A 257 -17.64 -14.47 -1.38
C VAL A 257 -17.95 -15.65 -2.29
N ARG A 258 -18.68 -16.67 -1.81
CA ARG A 258 -19.04 -17.84 -2.63
C ARG A 258 -19.86 -17.45 -3.85
N GLN A 259 -20.82 -16.54 -3.69
CA GLN A 259 -21.67 -16.08 -4.79
C GLN A 259 -20.86 -15.29 -5.83
N ALA A 260 -20.04 -14.34 -5.39
CA ALA A 260 -19.22 -13.53 -6.29
C ALA A 260 -18.17 -14.38 -7.04
N ALA A 261 -17.56 -15.36 -6.36
CA ALA A 261 -16.58 -16.25 -6.97
C ALA A 261 -17.18 -17.21 -8.02
N ALA A 262 -18.48 -17.53 -7.93
CA ALA A 262 -19.17 -18.37 -8.91
C ALA A 262 -19.48 -17.64 -10.22
N ASP A 263 -19.52 -16.31 -10.19
CA ASP A 263 -19.84 -15.45 -11.35
C ASP A 263 -19.01 -14.15 -11.33
N PRO A 264 -17.67 -14.24 -11.50
CA PRO A 264 -16.78 -13.08 -11.43
C PRO A 264 -17.09 -12.06 -12.53
N GLY A 265 -17.21 -10.79 -12.16
CA GLY A 265 -17.66 -9.71 -13.06
C GLY A 265 -16.54 -8.87 -13.68
N MET A 266 -15.28 -9.18 -13.39
CA MET A 266 -14.13 -8.45 -13.92
C MET A 266 -13.12 -9.40 -14.55
N GLY A 267 -12.87 -9.22 -15.84
CA GLY A 267 -11.89 -10.01 -16.58
C GLY A 267 -10.49 -9.99 -15.96
N TRP A 268 -9.74 -11.05 -16.25
CA TRP A 268 -8.37 -11.27 -15.81
C TRP A 268 -7.43 -10.12 -16.24
#